data_AF-A0A7W6CUY0-F1
#
_entry.id   AF-A0A7W6CUY0-F1
#
_cell.length_a   1.000
_cell.length_b   1.000
_cell.length_c   1.000
_cell.angle_alpha   90.00
_cell.angle_beta   90.00
_cell.angle_gamma   90.00
#
_symmetry.space_group_name_H-M   'P 1'
#
loop_
_entity.id
_entity.type
_entity.pdbx_description
1 polymer ?
#
loop_
_entity_poly.entity_id
_entity_poly.type
_entity_poly.pdbx_seq_one_letter_code
_entity_poly.pdbx_strand_id
1 'polypeptide(L)' 'MGEMQIKIADEALLTRISDRARLNNRSVEEEVEALLQAAVPARPRREDLPAIAARIRAMTPKGVRQTSAVEMLREDRDR' A
#
# COMPACT_ATOMS: atom_id res chain seq x y z
N MET A 1 -0.07 -0.59 -22.95
CA MET A 1 -1.17 0.29 -22.54
C MET A 1 -2.47 -0.47 -22.71
N GLY A 2 -3.29 -0.51 -21.67
CA GLY A 2 -4.67 -0.98 -21.76
C GLY A 2 -5.60 0.21 -21.48
N GLU A 3 -6.80 0.20 -22.05
CA GLU A 3 -7.82 1.22 -21.82
C GLU A 3 -8.91 0.66 -20.91
N MET A 4 -9.38 1.46 -19.96
CA MET A 4 -10.50 1.12 -19.08
C MET A 4 -11.49 2.29 -19.06
N GLN A 5 -12.76 1.99 -19.34
CA GLN A 5 -13.85 2.96 -19.17
C GLN A 5 -14.57 2.72 -17.86
N ILE A 6 -14.59 3.71 -16.98
CA ILE A 6 -15.26 3.66 -15.68
C ILE A 6 -16.39 4.68 -15.66
N LYS A 7 -17.60 4.24 -15.32
CA LYS A 7 -18.72 5.14 -15.03
C LYS A 7 -18.77 5.42 -13.53
N ILE A 8 -18.53 6.67 -13.15
CA ILE A 8 -18.62 7.12 -11.76
C ILE A 8 -20.02 7.73 -11.57
N ALA A 9 -20.85 7.08 -10.74
CA ALA A 9 -22.20 7.56 -10.46
C ALA A 9 -22.23 8.74 -9.46
N ASP A 10 -21.18 8.86 -8.63
CA ASP A 10 -21.03 9.95 -7.66
C ASP A 10 -20.25 11.12 -8.28
N GLU A 11 -20.96 12.19 -8.63
CA GLU A 11 -20.36 13.41 -9.19
C GLU A 11 -19.43 14.14 -8.20
N ALA A 12 -19.71 14.03 -6.89
CA ALA A 12 -18.84 14.61 -5.87
C ALA A 12 -17.49 13.88 -5.80
N LEU A 13 -17.46 12.58 -6.10
CA LEU A 13 -16.20 11.83 -6.25
C LEU A 13 -15.41 12.32 -7.46
N LEU A 14 -16.06 12.52 -8.61
CA LEU A 14 -15.38 13.02 -9.81
C LEU A 14 -14.76 14.41 -9.58
N THR A 15 -15.49 15.29 -8.89
CA THR A 15 -14.99 16.62 -8.51
C THR A 15 -13.75 16.52 -7.62
N ARG A 16 -13.80 15.70 -6.56
CA ARG A 16 -12.65 15.49 -5.66
C ARG A 16 -11.41 14.94 -6.37
N ILE A 17 -11.60 14.01 -7.30
CA ILE A 17 -10.48 13.46 -8.10
C ILE A 17 -9.90 14.56 -9.01
N SER A 18 -10.76 15.34 -9.65
CA SER A 18 -10.34 16.43 -10.55
C SER A 18 -9.56 17.52 -9.80
N ASP A 19 -10.01 17.92 -8.61
CA ASP A 19 -9.31 18.90 -7.79
C ASP A 19 -7.96 18.37 -7.31
N ARG A 20 -7.90 17.09 -6.94
CA ARG A 20 -6.65 16.43 -6.56
C ARG A 20 -5.66 16.36 -7.73
N ALA A 21 -6.14 16.04 -8.93
CA ALA A 21 -5.31 16.04 -10.14
C ALA A 21 -4.69 17.43 -10.41
N ARG A 22 -5.50 18.49 -10.28
CA ARG A 22 -5.02 19.88 -10.37
C ARG A 22 -3.95 20.21 -9.34
N LEU A 23 -4.17 19.83 -8.07
CA LEU A 23 -3.19 20.06 -6.99
C LEU A 23 -1.86 19.34 -7.25
N ASN A 24 -1.92 18.16 -7.88
CA ASN A 24 -0.74 17.36 -8.22
C ASN A 24 -0.10 17.73 -9.56
N ASN A 25 -0.63 18.74 -10.29
CA ASN A 25 -0.22 19.12 -11.64
C ASN A 25 -0.22 17.94 -12.63
N ARG A 26 -1.29 17.13 -12.58
CA ARG A 26 -1.49 15.95 -13.43
C ARG A 26 -2.84 16.01 -14.12
N SER A 27 -2.98 15.26 -15.20
CA SER A 27 -4.29 14.95 -15.78
C SER A 27 -5.13 14.08 -14.83
N VAL A 28 -6.44 14.05 -15.06
CA VAL A 28 -7.35 13.22 -14.26
C VAL A 28 -7.02 11.74 -14.46
N GLU A 29 -6.68 11.36 -15.69
CA GLU A 29 -6.25 10.01 -16.05
C GLU A 29 -4.99 9.58 -15.30
N GLU A 30 -3.96 10.44 -15.27
CA GLU A 30 -2.71 10.17 -14.53
C GLU A 30 -2.93 10.09 -13.02
N GLU A 31 -3.82 10.92 -12.46
CA GLU A 31 -4.16 10.84 -11.04
C GLU A 31 -4.90 9.54 -10.71
N VAL A 32 -5.84 9.12 -11.56
CA VAL A 32 -6.54 7.83 -11.41
C VAL A 32 -5.57 6.67 -11.52
N GLU A 33 -4.63 6.70 -12.48
CA GLU A 33 -3.60 5.68 -12.59
C GLU A 33 -2.73 5.62 -11.32
N ALA A 34 -2.29 6.78 -10.80
CA ALA A 34 -1.50 6.83 -9.58
C ALA A 34 -2.26 6.29 -8.36
N LEU A 35 -3.56 6.59 -8.25
CA LEU A 35 -4.43 6.05 -7.21
C LEU A 35 -4.58 4.53 -7.33
N LEU A 36 -4.72 4.00 -8.55
CA LEU A 36 -4.81 2.55 -8.79
C LEU A 36 -3.50 1.84 -8.49
N GLN A 37 -2.35 2.41 -8.86
CA GLN A 37 -1.04 1.86 -8.53
C GLN A 37 -0.80 1.82 -7.00
N ALA A 38 -1.27 2.85 -6.28
CA ALA A 38 -1.18 2.88 -4.82
C ALA A 38 -2.15 1.87 -4.15
N ALA A 39 -3.35 1.69 -4.70
CA ALA A 39 -4.35 0.77 -4.17
C ALA A 39 -4.04 -0.70 -4.48
N VAL A 40 -3.38 -0.97 -5.61
CA VAL A 40 -2.98 -2.29 -6.06
C VAL A 40 -1.45 -2.35 -6.14
N PRO A 41 -0.74 -2.27 -5.00
CA PRO A 41 0.71 -2.35 -5.01
C PRO A 41 1.13 -3.67 -5.63
N ALA A 42 2.10 -3.62 -6.53
CA ALA A 42 2.68 -4.82 -7.11
C ALA A 42 3.09 -5.77 -5.98
N ARG A 43 2.57 -7.00 -6.02
CA ARG A 43 3.01 -8.01 -5.07
C ARG A 43 4.53 -8.15 -5.24
N PRO A 44 5.33 -8.01 -4.16
CA PRO A 44 6.78 -8.09 -4.27
C PRO A 44 7.13 -9.42 -4.95
N ARG A 45 8.00 -9.35 -5.95
CA ARG A 45 8.46 -10.56 -6.63
C ARG A 45 9.29 -11.35 -5.64
N ARG A 46 9.41 -12.67 -5.85
CA ARG A 46 10.20 -13.53 -4.94
C ARG A 46 11.65 -13.02 -4.77
N GLU A 47 12.19 -12.42 -5.82
CA GLU A 47 13.51 -11.77 -5.85
C GLU A 47 13.63 -10.51 -4.98
N ASP A 48 12.52 -9.85 -4.63
CA ASP A 48 12.50 -8.67 -3.77
C ASP A 48 12.49 -9.04 -2.26
N LEU A 49 12.17 -10.29 -1.93
CA LEU A 49 12.05 -10.77 -0.55
C LEU A 49 13.37 -10.68 0.26
N PRO A 50 14.56 -10.99 -0.28
CA PRO A 50 15.81 -10.83 0.43
C PRO A 50 16.09 -9.37 0.83
N ALA A 51 15.78 -8.41 -0.06
CA ALA A 51 15.95 -6.99 0.22
C ALA A 51 14.98 -6.49 1.30
N ILE A 52 13.74 -6.97 1.27
CA ILE A 52 12.75 -6.71 2.33
C ILE A 52 13.22 -7.27 3.67
N ALA A 53 13.70 -8.51 3.69
CA ALA A 53 14.23 -9.15 4.90
C ALA A 53 15.46 -8.40 5.46
N ALA A 54 16.36 -7.94 4.60
CA ALA A 54 17.51 -7.13 5.00
C ALA A 54 17.08 -5.80 5.64
N ARG A 55 16.10 -5.10 5.06
CA ARG A 55 15.54 -3.85 5.61
C ARG A 55 14.89 -4.09 6.98
N ILE A 56 14.08 -5.13 7.11
CA ILE A 56 13.46 -5.50 8.40
C ILE A 56 14.56 -5.75 9.44
N ARG A 57 15.56 -6.57 9.10
CA ARG A 57 16.69 -6.88 9.99
C ARG A 57 17.49 -5.65 10.40
N ALA A 58 17.60 -4.64 9.55
CA ALA A 58 18.27 -3.38 9.89
C ALA A 58 17.47 -2.55 10.89
N MET A 59 16.13 -2.61 10.83
CA MET A 59 15.23 -1.93 11.79
C MET A 59 15.02 -2.72 13.08
N THR A 60 15.25 -4.04 13.07
CA THR A 60 15.10 -4.90 14.26
C THR A 60 16.33 -4.78 15.17
N PRO A 61 16.17 -4.38 16.44
CA PRO A 61 17.27 -4.31 17.39
C PRO A 61 17.98 -5.66 17.54
N LYS A 62 19.31 -5.67 17.36
CA LYS A 62 20.11 -6.87 17.53
C LYS A 62 20.36 -7.12 19.01
N GLY A 63 20.25 -8.39 19.45
CA GLY A 63 20.53 -8.79 20.83
C GLY A 63 19.39 -8.56 21.82
N VAL A 64 18.26 -7.98 21.39
CA VAL A 64 17.05 -7.87 22.21
C VAL A 64 16.19 -9.12 21.98
N ARG A 65 15.90 -9.86 23.04
CA ARG A 65 15.03 -11.05 22.97
C ARG A 65 13.61 -10.58 22.63
N GLN A 66 13.16 -10.91 21.43
CA GLN A 66 11.78 -10.67 21.00
C GLN A 66 10.91 -11.79 21.57
N THR A 67 9.78 -11.42 22.19
CA THR A 67 8.76 -12.39 22.62
C THR A 67 8.25 -13.16 21.41
N SER A 68 8.03 -14.47 21.57
CA SER A 68 7.54 -15.28 20.47
C SER A 68 6.13 -14.83 20.05
N ALA A 69 5.88 -14.74 18.74
CA ALA A 69 4.53 -14.48 18.24
C ALA A 69 3.52 -15.52 18.74
N VAL A 70 3.96 -16.76 19.00
CA VAL A 70 3.13 -17.83 19.57
C VAL A 70 2.71 -17.53 21.01
N GLU A 71 3.59 -16.91 21.80
CA GLU A 71 3.27 -16.51 23.18
C GLU A 71 2.28 -15.36 23.18
N MET A 72 2.50 -14.35 22.34
CA MET A 72 1.60 -13.20 22.20
C MET A 72 0.18 -13.63 21.77
N LEU A 73 0.08 -14.56 20.82
CA LEU A 73 -1.21 -15.09 20.36
C LEU A 73 -1.94 -15.92 21.44
N ARG A 74 -1.21 -16.55 22.35
CA ARG A 74 -1.81 -17.25 23.50
C ARG A 74 -2.33 -16.25 24.54
N GLU A 75 -1.54 -15.23 24.85
CA GLU A 75 -1.95 -14.15 25.77
C GLU A 75 -3.21 -13.43 25.28
N ASP A 76 -3.31 -13.12 23.98
CA ASP A 76 -4.49 -12.44 23.40
C ASP A 76 -5.73 -13.32 23.36
N ARG A 77 -5.57 -14.65 23.25
CA ARG A 77 -6.68 -15.63 23.29
C ARG A 77 -7.23 -15.82 24.70
N ASP A 78 -6.37 -15.74 25.71
CA ASP A 78 -6.72 -16.02 27.10
C ASP A 78 -7.25 -14.77 27.84
N ARG A 79 -7.48 -13.66 27.11
CA ARG A 79 -7.97 -12.35 27.59
C ARG A 79 -9.44 -12.11 27.21
#